data_AF-A0A956K0C4-F1
#
_entry.id   AF-A0A956K0C4-F1
#
_cell.length_a   1.000
_cell.length_b   1.000
_cell.length_c   1.000
_cell.angle_alpha   90.00
_cell.angle_beta   90.00
_cell.angle_gamma   90.00
#
_symmetry.space_group_name_H-M   'P 1'
#
loop_
_entity.id
_entity.type
_entity.pdbx_description
1 polymer ?
#
loop_
_entity_poly.entity_id
_entity_poly.type
_entity_poly.pdbx_seq_one_letter_code
_entity_poly.pdbx_strand_id
1 'polypeptide(L)' 'MPRLSDIRGQDRAVARLRAAIAADRVHHAYLFTGPPGAGKRATALAVAAALNCETARGDGCEVCASCEKIALGIHPDVV' A
#
# COMPACT_ATOMS: atom_id res chain seq x y z
N MET A 1 3.27 -9.45 4.27
CA MET A 1 3.09 -7.98 4.31
C MET A 1 1.61 -7.72 4.10
N PRO A 2 0.92 -6.93 4.93
CA PRO A 2 -0.54 -6.82 4.85
C PRO A 2 -0.99 -6.18 3.53
N ARG A 3 -2.13 -6.60 3.01
CA ARG A 3 -2.83 -5.89 1.93
C ARG A 3 -3.33 -4.54 2.43
N LEU A 4 -3.67 -3.66 1.50
CA LEU A 4 -4.24 -2.38 1.87
C LEU A 4 -5.60 -2.54 2.58
N SER A 5 -6.40 -3.56 2.24
CA SER A 5 -7.62 -3.96 2.99
C SER A 5 -7.37 -4.33 4.44
N ASP A 6 -6.18 -4.82 4.76
CA ASP A 6 -5.92 -5.44 6.06
C ASP A 6 -5.54 -4.42 7.13
N ILE A 7 -5.41 -3.15 6.74
CA ILE A 7 -5.18 -2.03 7.66
C ILE A 7 -6.47 -1.73 8.43
N ARG A 8 -6.57 -2.29 9.63
CA ARG A 8 -7.74 -2.18 10.50
C ARG A 8 -7.89 -0.79 11.12
N GLY A 9 -9.14 -0.34 11.28
CA GLY A 9 -9.47 0.91 11.99
C GLY A 9 -9.18 2.17 11.17
N GLN A 10 -8.89 2.04 9.88
CA GLN A 10 -8.58 3.14 8.97
C GLN A 10 -9.45 3.10 7.71
N ASP A 11 -10.67 2.57 7.81
CA ASP A 11 -11.54 2.22 6.68
C ASP A 11 -11.72 3.37 5.68
N ARG A 12 -11.91 4.60 6.18
CA ARG A 12 -12.07 5.79 5.31
C ARG A 12 -10.81 6.12 4.53
N ALA A 13 -9.63 6.01 5.16
CA ALA A 13 -8.36 6.30 4.51
C ALA A 13 -8.02 5.20 3.50
N VAL A 14 -8.19 3.94 3.89
CA VAL A 14 -8.02 2.75 3.04
C VAL A 14 -8.92 2.85 1.81
N ALA A 15 -10.22 3.11 1.97
CA ALA A 15 -11.16 3.22 0.86
C ALA A 15 -10.74 4.30 -0.15
N ARG A 16 -10.27 5.47 0.34
CA ARG A 16 -9.78 6.55 -0.54
C ARG A 16 -8.53 6.15 -1.31
N LEU A 17 -7.56 5.54 -0.65
CA LEU A 17 -6.30 5.10 -1.28
C LEU A 17 -6.57 4.02 -2.33
N ARG A 18 -7.38 3.01 -2.00
CA ARG A 18 -7.80 1.96 -2.94
C ARG A 18 -8.45 2.55 -4.18
N ALA A 19 -9.40 3.47 -3.99
CA ALA A 19 -10.11 4.11 -5.10
C ALA A 19 -9.17 4.98 -5.97
N ALA A 20 -8.24 5.72 -5.35
CA ALA A 20 -7.28 6.54 -6.07
C ALA A 20 -6.33 5.69 -6.92
N ILE A 21 -5.81 4.58 -6.36
CA ILE A 21 -4.90 3.67 -7.07
C ILE A 21 -5.65 2.92 -8.19
N ALA A 22 -6.83 2.39 -7.90
CA ALA A 22 -7.64 1.68 -8.91
C ALA A 22 -8.04 2.59 -10.08
N ALA A 23 -8.23 3.89 -9.83
CA ALA A 23 -8.54 4.87 -10.85
C ALA A 23 -7.30 5.50 -11.52
N ASP A 24 -6.08 5.11 -11.15
CA ASP A 24 -4.83 5.73 -11.60
C ASP A 24 -4.77 7.25 -11.37
N ARG A 25 -5.40 7.72 -10.28
CA ARG A 25 -5.48 9.13 -9.87
C ARG A 25 -4.80 9.37 -8.53
N VAL A 26 -3.56 8.87 -8.40
CA VAL A 26 -2.78 9.02 -7.19
C VAL A 26 -2.04 10.35 -7.15
N HIS A 27 -1.97 10.97 -5.98
CA HIS A 27 -1.12 12.13 -5.76
C HIS A 27 0.35 11.72 -5.64
N HIS A 28 1.26 12.65 -5.96
CA HIS A 28 2.70 12.43 -5.90
C HIS A 28 3.24 12.27 -4.48
N ALA A 29 2.48 12.68 -3.46
CA ALA A 29 2.90 12.61 -2.07
C ALA A 29 1.71 12.35 -1.12
N TYR A 30 1.96 11.53 -0.10
CA TYR A 30 1.05 11.28 1.02
C TYR A 30 1.79 11.43 2.33
N LEU A 31 1.15 12.06 3.32
CA LEU A 31 1.65 12.18 4.68
C LEU A 31 0.78 11.34 5.62
N PHE A 32 1.33 10.25 6.15
CA PHE A 32 0.66 9.43 7.16
C PHE A 32 1.01 9.93 8.57
N THR A 33 0.01 10.41 9.31
CA THR A 33 0.19 10.94 10.68
C THR A 33 -0.57 10.10 11.71
N GLY A 34 -0.13 10.16 12.97
CA GLY A 34 -0.75 9.43 14.07
C GLY A 34 0.25 8.96 15.13
N PRO A 35 -0.23 8.43 16.28
CA PRO A 35 0.62 7.97 17.36
C PRO A 35 1.51 6.77 16.96
N PRO A 36 2.54 6.43 17.76
CA PRO A 36 3.25 5.16 17.65
C PRO A 36 2.28 3.97 17.63
N GLY A 37 2.57 2.96 16.81
CA GLY A 37 1.70 1.79 16.67
C GLY A 37 0.47 1.97 15.76
N ALA A 38 0.15 3.19 15.29
CA ALA A 38 -1.00 3.45 14.41
C ALA A 38 -0.92 2.86 12.99
N GLY A 39 0.07 2.02 12.69
CA GLY A 39 0.19 1.36 11.38
C GLY A 39 0.80 2.21 10.26
N LYS A 40 1.28 3.45 10.51
CA LYS A 40 1.80 4.38 9.48
C LYS A 40 2.75 3.72 8.46
N ARG A 41 3.80 3.04 8.94
CA ARG A 41 4.78 2.35 8.08
C ARG A 41 4.15 1.18 7.33
N ALA A 42 3.29 0.41 7.99
CA ALA A 42 2.59 -0.71 7.37
C ALA A 42 1.67 -0.23 6.25
N THR A 43 0.93 0.87 6.45
CA THR A 43 0.10 1.49 5.42
C THR A 43 0.93 2.00 4.26
N ALA A 44 2.07 2.67 4.52
CA ALA A 44 2.96 3.14 3.45
C ALA A 44 3.48 1.98 2.57
N LEU A 45 3.91 0.87 3.19
CA LEU A 45 4.35 -0.32 2.47
C LEU A 45 3.21 -1.00 1.71
N ALA A 46 2.01 -1.09 2.29
CA ALA A 46 0.83 -1.64 1.62
C ALA A 46 0.43 -0.79 0.40
N VAL A 47 0.52 0.54 0.49
CA VAL A 47 0.29 1.44 -0.66
C VAL A 47 1.35 1.23 -1.73
N ALA A 48 2.63 1.13 -1.37
CA ALA A 48 3.70 0.83 -2.32
C ALA A 48 3.47 -0.51 -3.03
N ALA A 49 3.04 -1.54 -2.30
CA ALA A 49 2.68 -2.84 -2.85
C ALA A 49 1.47 -2.75 -3.80
N ALA A 50 0.42 -2.01 -3.43
CA ALA A 50 -0.78 -1.82 -4.23
C ALA A 50 -0.54 -1.04 -5.53
N LEU A 51 0.42 -0.11 -5.53
CA LEU A 51 0.84 0.68 -6.69
C LEU A 51 1.65 -0.15 -7.69
N ASN A 52 2.58 -0.96 -7.18
CA ASN A 52 3.50 -1.76 -8.01
C ASN A 52 2.96 -3.16 -8.33
N CYS A 53 1.75 -3.50 -7.88
CA CYS A 53 1.16 -4.82 -8.08
C CYS A 53 0.82 -5.06 -9.56
N GLU A 54 1.22 -6.22 -10.07
CA GLU A 54 0.99 -6.64 -11.46
C GLU A 54 -0.42 -7.19 -11.69
N THR A 55 -1.11 -7.65 -10.63
CA THR A 55 -2.36 -8.42 -10.77
C THR A 55 -3.56 -7.81 -10.04
N ALA A 56 -3.35 -7.08 -8.95
CA ALA A 56 -4.42 -6.51 -8.10
C ALA A 56 -4.10 -5.07 -7.73
N ARG A 57 -4.11 -4.17 -8.74
CA ARG A 57 -3.95 -2.73 -8.52
C ARG A 57 -5.00 -2.22 -7.55
N GLY A 58 -4.54 -1.44 -6.58
CA GLY A 58 -5.39 -0.86 -5.55
C GLY A 58 -5.42 -1.61 -4.22
N ASP A 59 -4.87 -2.83 -4.16
CA ASP A 59 -4.82 -3.59 -2.89
C ASP A 59 -3.48 -4.27 -2.63
N GLY A 60 -2.86 -4.83 -3.69
CA GLY A 60 -1.69 -5.70 -3.58
C GLY A 60 -2.11 -7.15 -3.42
N CYS A 61 -1.63 -8.02 -4.32
CA CYS A 61 -2.01 -9.44 -4.34
C CYS A 61 -1.15 -10.32 -3.44
N GLU A 62 -0.03 -9.79 -2.93
CA GLU A 62 0.97 -10.47 -2.09
C GLU A 62 1.75 -11.62 -2.76
N VAL A 63 1.36 -12.07 -3.95
CA VAL A 63 1.93 -13.25 -4.61
C VAL A 63 2.67 -12.96 -5.92
N CYS A 64 2.55 -11.74 -6.47
CA CYS A 64 3.34 -11.35 -7.64
C CYS A 64 4.77 -10.99 -7.24
N ALA A 65 5.71 -11.12 -8.18
CA ALA A 65 7.13 -10.87 -7.95
C ALA A 65 7.41 -9.47 -7.35
N SER A 66 6.67 -8.46 -7.81
CA SER A 66 6.73 -7.11 -7.24
C SER A 66 6.33 -7.08 -5.75
N CYS A 67 5.16 -7.63 -5.40
CA CYS A 67 4.69 -7.66 -4.00
C CYS A 67 5.63 -8.46 -3.09
N GLU A 68 6.18 -9.58 -3.55
CA GLU A 68 7.14 -10.39 -2.81
C GLU A 68 8.43 -9.61 -2.53
N LYS A 69 9.00 -8.94 -3.54
CA LYS A 69 10.21 -8.11 -3.38
C LYS A 69 9.99 -6.96 -2.40
N ILE A 70 8.81 -6.33 -2.41
CA ILE A 70 8.47 -5.26 -1.46
C ILE A 70 8.35 -5.83 -0.05
N ALA A 71 7.72 -7.00 0.12
CA ALA A 71 7.63 -7.67 1.41
C ALA A 71 9.01 -8.02 1.99
N LEU A 72 9.97 -8.35 1.12
CA LEU A 72 11.37 -8.63 1.46
C LEU A 72 12.23 -7.36 1.60
N GLY A 73 11.74 -6.19 1.21
CA GLY A 73 12.50 -4.94 1.25
C GLY A 73 13.62 -4.84 0.20
N ILE A 74 13.48 -5.55 -0.93
CA ILE A 74 14.49 -5.63 -2.01
C ILE A 74 13.94 -5.16 -3.36
N HIS A 75 12.79 -4.50 -3.37
CA HIS A 75 12.20 -4.00 -4.61
C HIS A 75 13.00 -2.78 -5.10
N PRO A 76 13.44 -2.75 -6.37
CA PRO A 76 14.33 -1.70 -6.87
C PRO A 76 13.70 -0.30 -6.79
N ASP A 77 12.40 -0.20 -7.00
CA ASP A 77 11.67 1.07 -7.02
C ASP A 77 11.00 1.45 -5.67
N VAL A 78 11.26 0.69 -4.59
CA VAL A 78 10.66 0.96 -3.26
C VAL A 78 11.75 0.95 -2.19
N VAL A 79 11.90 2.07 -1.48
CA VAL A 79 12.94 2.33 -0.47
C VAL A 79 12.38 2.59 0.92
#